data_AF-A0A843BI36-F1
#
_entry.id   AF-A0A843BI36-F1
#
_cell.length_a   1.000
_cell.length_b   1.000
_cell.length_c   1.000
_cell.angle_alpha   90.00
_cell.angle_beta   90.00
_cell.angle_gamma   90.00
#
_symmetry.space_group_name_H-M   'P 1'
#
loop_
_entity.id
_entity.type
_entity.pdbx_description
1 polymer ?
#
loop_
_entity_poly.entity_id
_entity_poly.type
_entity_poly.pdbx_seq_one_letter_code
_entity_poly.pdbx_strand_id
1 'polypeptide(L)' 'MLIPVRCFTCGNLIADKYDDYQNKIKAGEDPEKTLDSIGIERYCCRRMLLTTVETIQQVIPFYEAIQRRKQEVQSELE' A
#
# COMPACT_ATOMS: atom_id res chain seq x y z
N MET A 1 -1.35 -4.11 -5.17
CA MET A 1 -0.78 -4.90 -4.07
C MET A 1 -0.38 -3.96 -2.95
N LEU A 2 -0.29 -4.45 -1.72
CA LEU A 2 0.08 -3.64 -0.56
C LEU A 2 1.59 -3.33 -0.54
N ILE A 3 1.97 -2.32 0.24
CA ILE A 3 3.38 -1.98 0.47
C ILE A 3 4.12 -3.14 1.16
N PRO A 4 5.40 -3.41 0.82
CA PRO A 4 6.24 -4.31 1.59
C PRO A 4 6.31 -3.95 3.08
N VAL A 5 6.16 -4.96 3.95
CA VAL A 5 6.27 -4.81 5.41
C VAL A 5 7.65 -4.27 5.82
N ARG A 6 8.71 -4.78 5.18
CA ARG A 6 10.10 -4.39 5.42
C ARG A 6 10.80 -3.97 4.13
N CYS A 7 11.79 -3.10 4.25
CA CYS A 7 12.62 -2.74 3.11
C CYS A 7 13.46 -3.92 2.60
N PHE A 8 13.50 -4.10 1.28
CA PHE A 8 14.24 -5.19 0.63
C PHE A 8 15.76 -5.18 0.85
N THR A 9 16.34 -4.01 1.17
CA THR A 9 17.80 -3.88 1.37
C THR A 9 18.16 -3.82 2.85
N CYS A 10 17.56 -2.89 3.60
CA CYS A 10 17.92 -2.63 4.99
C CYS A 10 17.19 -3.54 5.99
N GLY A 11 16.10 -4.20 5.59
CA GLY A 11 15.25 -4.99 6.49
C GLY A 11 14.47 -4.16 7.51
N ASN A 12 14.59 -2.82 7.47
CA ASN A 12 13.88 -1.94 8.40
C ASN A 12 12.36 -2.00 8.17
N LEU A 13 11.57 -1.75 9.21
CA LEU A 13 10.11 -1.68 9.14
C LEU A 13 9.68 -0.43 8.36
N ILE A 14 8.75 -0.60 7.41
CA ILE A 14 8.28 0.47 6.51
C ILE A 14 6.76 0.58 6.46
N ALA A 15 6.04 -0.54 6.57
CA ALA A 15 4.59 -0.53 6.42
C ALA A 15 3.86 0.26 7.53
N ASP A 16 4.44 0.35 8.73
CA ASP A 16 3.91 1.14 9.85
C ASP A 16 3.84 2.65 9.53
N LYS A 17 4.75 3.13 8.69
CA LYS A 17 4.95 4.55 8.38
C LYS A 17 4.26 5.01 7.09
N TYR A 18 3.75 4.06 6.31
CA TYR A 18 3.26 4.35 4.97
C TYR A 18 1.96 5.17 4.95
N ASP A 19 1.02 4.88 5.86
CA ASP A 19 -0.24 5.61 5.94
C ASP A 19 0.00 7.08 6.31
N ASP A 20 0.89 7.34 7.28
CA ASP A 20 1.30 8.69 7.66
C ASP A 20 1.97 9.44 6.51
N TYR A 21 2.84 8.76 5.76
CA TYR A 21 3.47 9.32 4.56
C TYR A 21 2.41 9.70 3.51
N GLN A 22 1.48 8.78 3.19
CA GLN A 22 0.43 9.04 2.21
C GLN A 22 -0.50 10.19 2.62
N ASN A 23 -0.86 10.29 3.90
CA ASN A 23 -1.72 11.36 4.40
C ASN A 23 -1.04 12.74 4.27
N LYS A 24 0.24 12.83 4.61
CA LYS A 24 1.03 14.07 4.48
C LYS A 24 1.23 14.50 3.02
N ILE A 25 1.52 13.54 2.13
CA ILE A 25 1.63 13.82 0.69
C ILE A 25 0.29 14.31 0.12
N LYS A 26 -0.83 13.69 0.52
CA LYS A 26 -2.18 14.14 0.12
C LYS A 26 -2.54 15.53 0.65
N ALA A 27 -1.98 15.92 1.80
CA ALA A 27 -2.12 17.26 2.36
C ALA A 27 -1.26 18.32 1.62
N GLY A 28 -0.40 17.90 0.68
CA GLY A 28 0.43 18.80 -0.12
C GLY A 28 1.80 19.11 0.52
N GLU A 29 2.25 18.32 1.49
CA GLU A 29 3.61 18.45 2.02
C GLU A 29 4.67 17.99 1.01
N ASP A 30 5.88 18.55 1.13
CA ASP A 30 7.02 18.17 0.31
C ASP A 30 7.51 16.75 0.69
N PRO A 31 7.69 15.82 -0.27
CA PRO A 31 8.13 14.46 0.00
C PRO A 31 9.43 14.35 0.79
N GLU A 32 10.38 15.24 0.57
CA GLU A 32 11.68 15.22 1.25
C GLU A 32 11.50 15.48 2.74
N LYS A 33 10.79 16.57 3.09
CA LYS A 33 10.50 16.95 4.48
C LYS A 33 9.65 15.90 5.18
N THR A 34 8.69 15.33 4.48
CA THR A 34 7.84 14.28 5.03
C THR A 34 8.67 13.04 5.39
N LEU A 35 9.57 12.58 4.51
CA LEU A 35 10.45 11.43 4.77
C LEU A 35 11.42 11.68 5.94
N ASP A 36 11.93 12.90 6.07
CA ASP A 36 12.76 13.33 7.20
C ASP A 36 11.96 13.33 8.51
N SER A 37 10.73 13.85 8.48
CA SER A 37 9.84 13.91 9.67
C SER A 37 9.47 12.54 10.21
N ILE A 38 9.43 11.52 9.33
CA ILE A 38 9.10 10.13 9.65
C ILE A 38 10.34 9.34 10.13
N GLY A 39 11.52 9.97 10.12
CA GLY A 39 12.77 9.41 10.62
C GLY A 39 13.34 8.31 9.71
N ILE A 40 13.19 8.45 8.39
CA ILE A 40 13.80 7.52 7.43
C ILE A 40 15.03 8.16 6.83
N GLU A 41 16.21 7.83 7.35
CA GLU A 41 17.46 8.43 6.90
C GLU A 41 18.03 7.73 5.66
N ARG A 42 17.96 6.39 5.61
CA ARG A 42 18.61 5.60 4.55
C ARG A 42 17.84 5.66 3.23
N TYR A 43 18.53 5.97 2.14
CA TYR A 43 17.98 6.04 0.78
C TYR A 43 17.26 4.75 0.35
N CYS A 44 17.76 3.57 0.76
CA CYS A 44 17.17 2.29 0.40
C CYS A 44 15.77 2.11 0.98
N CYS A 45 15.57 2.61 2.20
CA CYS A 45 14.29 2.55 2.89
C CYS A 45 13.35 3.68 2.34
N ARG A 46 13.88 4.86 1.96
CA ARG A 46 13.12 5.94 1.26
C ARG A 46 12.58 5.51 -0.10
N ARG A 47 13.39 4.80 -0.89
CA ARG A 47 12.98 4.28 -2.22
C ARG A 47 11.70 3.46 -2.12
N MET A 48 11.54 2.68 -1.04
CA MET A 48 10.34 1.85 -0.86
C MET A 48 9.09 2.71 -0.87
N LEU A 49 9.02 3.74 -0.01
CA LEU A 49 7.85 4.64 0.09
C LEU A 49 7.61 5.46 -1.17
N LEU A 50 8.67 5.96 -1.80
CA LEU A 50 8.57 6.81 -3.00
C LEU A 50 8.05 6.06 -4.23
N THR A 51 8.39 4.78 -4.36
CA THR A 51 8.09 4.00 -5.58
C THR A 51 6.91 3.06 -5.44
N THR A 52 6.42 2.82 -4.22
CA THR A 52 5.27 1.96 -3.99
C THR A 52 3.97 2.59 -4.46
N VAL A 53 3.20 1.79 -5.19
CA VAL A 53 1.84 2.12 -5.64
C VAL A 53 0.90 1.02 -5.17
N GLU A 54 -0.14 1.40 -4.44
CA GLU A 54 -1.15 0.47 -3.94
C GLU A 54 -2.20 0.13 -5.00
N THR A 55 -1.92 -0.88 -5.82
CA THR A 55 -2.91 -1.35 -6.81
C THR A 55 -3.98 -2.27 -6.22
N ILE A 56 -4.00 -2.51 -4.90
CA ILE A 56 -4.93 -3.48 -4.29
C ILE A 56 -6.38 -2.99 -4.40
N GLN A 57 -6.60 -1.68 -4.26
CA GLN A 57 -7.92 -1.06 -4.34
C GLN A 57 -8.57 -1.25 -5.73
N GLN A 58 -7.75 -1.37 -6.78
CA GLN A 58 -8.24 -1.62 -8.14
C GLN A 58 -8.62 -3.09 -8.36
N VAL A 59 -8.00 -4.02 -7.61
CA VAL A 59 -8.15 -5.47 -7.82
C VAL A 59 -9.29 -6.05 -6.99
N ILE A 60 -9.56 -5.50 -5.80
CA ILE A 60 -10.63 -5.97 -4.89
C ILE A 60 -12.00 -6.10 -5.57
N PRO A 61 -12.50 -5.10 -6.34
CA PRO A 61 -13.84 -5.17 -6.94
C PRO A 61 -14.03 -6.35 -7.89
N PHE A 62 -12.96 -6.77 -8.59
CA PHE A 62 -13.00 -7.92 -9.49
C PHE A 62 -13.21 -9.22 -8.73
N TYR A 63 -12.50 -9.40 -7.62
CA TYR A 63 -12.66 -10.59 -6.77
C TYR A 63 -14.03 -10.63 -6.09
N GLU A 64 -14.54 -9.48 -5.64
CA GLU A 64 -15.89 -9.38 -5.08
C GLU A 64 -16.96 -9.75 -6.11
N ALA A 65 -16.85 -9.27 -7.35
CA ALA A 65 -17.79 -9.60 -8.42
C ALA A 65 -17.76 -11.10 -8.77
N ILE A 66 -16.58 -11.70 -8.85
CA ILE A 66 -16.42 -13.14 -9.09
C ILE A 66 -17.05 -13.95 -7.95
N GLN A 67 -16.83 -13.54 -6.70
CA GLN A 67 -17.36 -14.24 -5.53
C GLN A 67 -18.89 -14.16 -5.46
N ARG A 68 -19.49 -13.00 -5.77
CA ARG A 68 -20.95 -12.83 -5.86
C ARG A 68 -21.56 -13.76 -6.90
N ARG A 69 -20.96 -13.79 -8.11
CA ARG A 69 -21.43 -14.67 -9.19
C ARG A 69 -21.32 -16.16 -8.81
N LYS A 70 -20.28 -16.55 -8.08
CA LYS A 70 -20.14 -17.92 -7.57
C LYS A 70 -21.27 -18.28 -6.60
N GLN A 71 -21.66 -17.36 -5.72
CA GLN A 71 -22.77 -17.57 -4.78
C GLN A 71 -24.11 -17.66 -5.49
N GLU A 72 -24.37 -16.80 -6.48
CA GLU A 72 -25.58 -16.85 -7.31
C GLU A 72 -25.72 -18.20 -8.02
N VAL A 73 -24.68 -18.64 -8.73
CA VAL A 73 -24.69 -19.94 -9.43
C VAL A 73 -24.88 -21.10 -8.45
N GLN A 74 -24.25 -21.03 -7.28
CA GLN A 74 -24.40 -22.09 -6.27
C GLN A 74 -25.84 -22.14 -5.72
N SER A 75 -26.50 -21.00 -5.54
CA SER A 75 -27.91 -20.94 -5.12
C SER A 75 -28.89 -21.41 -6.20
N GLU A 76 -28.52 -21.35 -7.48
CA GLU A 76 -29.32 -21.89 -8.59
C GLU A 76 -29.18 -23.41 -8.73
N LEU A 77 -28.10 -23.99 -8.21
CA LEU A 77 -27.78 -25.42 -8.30
C LEU A 77 -28.32 -26.23 -7.11
N GLU A 78 -28.66 -25.56 -6.01
CA GLU A 78 -29.34 -26.13 -4.83
C GLU A 78 -30.86 -26.09 -4.99
#